data_AF-A0A955IF14-F1
#
_entry.id   AF-A0A955IF14-F1
#
_cell.length_a   1.000
_cell.length_b   1.000
_cell.length_c   1.000
_cell.angle_alpha   90.00
_cell.angle_beta   90.00
_cell.angle_gamma   90.00
#
_symmetry.space_group_name_H-M   'P 1'
#
loop_
_entity.id
_entity.type
_entity.pdbx_description
1 polymer ?
#
loop_
_entity_poly.entity_id
_entity_poly.type
_entity_poly.pdbx_seq_one_letter_code
_entity_poly.pdbx_strand_id
1 'polypeptide(L)'
;MTESISAAAPRPLAWSRESLLADYALGWRSRHASLIGRREVLTGKAKFGIFGDGKELPQLAMARAFRDGDLRSGYYRDQTFMLAIGAVTVEQLFAQLYADADPERDPSSSGRQMNAHFATRMRTPRGEWLDLTQ
;
A
#
# COMPACT_ATOMS: atom_id res chain seq x y z
N MET A 1 -25.84 -6.78 3.18
CA MET A 1 -24.82 -5.88 3.76
C MET A 1 -23.56 -6.13 2.97
N THR A 2 -23.32 -5.29 1.97
CA THR A 2 -22.12 -5.32 1.13
C THR A 2 -20.94 -4.85 1.98
N GLU A 3 -20.03 -5.77 2.31
CA GLU A 3 -18.71 -5.40 2.85
C GLU A 3 -17.91 -4.79 1.70
N SER A 4 -18.06 -3.48 1.48
CA SER A 4 -17.20 -2.72 0.58
C SER A 4 -15.81 -2.69 1.18
N ILE A 5 -14.78 -2.99 0.40
CA ILE A 5 -13.42 -2.58 0.75
C ILE A 5 -13.50 -1.06 0.85
N SER A 6 -13.27 -0.52 2.05
CA SER A 6 -13.16 0.92 2.26
C SER A 6 -11.88 1.41 1.58
N ALA A 7 -11.89 1.49 0.24
CA ALA A 7 -10.91 2.24 -0.50
C ALA A 7 -11.00 3.70 -0.04
N ALA A 8 -9.84 4.34 0.14
CA ALA A 8 -9.84 5.76 0.47
C ALA A 8 -10.56 6.52 -0.65
N ALA A 9 -11.52 7.38 -0.29
CA ALA A 9 -12.30 8.15 -1.25
C ALA A 9 -11.39 8.80 -2.32
N PRO A 10 -11.80 8.79 -3.61
CA PRO A 10 -10.98 9.27 -4.71
C PRO A 10 -10.51 10.69 -4.44
N ARG A 11 -9.21 10.93 -4.59
CA ARG A 11 -8.63 12.25 -4.31
C ARG A 11 -9.02 13.21 -5.41
N PRO A 12 -9.53 14.42 -5.08
CA PRO A 12 -9.91 15.38 -6.10
C PRO A 12 -8.69 15.81 -6.93
N LEU A 13 -8.90 16.02 -8.23
CA LEU A 13 -7.86 16.52 -9.13
C LEU A 13 -7.53 17.99 -8.86
N ALA A 14 -8.48 18.75 -8.29
CA ALA A 14 -8.23 20.10 -7.83
C ALA A 14 -7.30 20.10 -6.61
N TRP A 15 -6.28 20.95 -6.63
CA TRP A 15 -5.33 21.07 -5.53
C TRP A 15 -5.76 22.15 -4.55
N SER A 16 -5.97 21.74 -3.29
CA SER A 16 -5.99 22.65 -2.15
C SER A 16 -4.66 22.57 -1.40
N ARG A 17 -4.35 23.60 -0.60
CA ARG A 17 -3.17 23.61 0.28
C ARG A 17 -3.15 22.39 1.21
N GLU A 18 -4.30 22.02 1.76
CA GLU A 18 -4.48 20.88 2.66
C GLU A 18 -4.16 19.58 1.93
N SER A 19 -4.65 19.44 0.69
CA SER A 19 -4.41 18.24 -0.12
C SER A 19 -2.94 18.08 -0.51
N LEU A 20 -2.23 19.19 -0.77
CA LEU A 20 -0.80 19.17 -1.07
C LEU A 20 0.03 18.80 0.16
N LEU A 21 -0.33 19.34 1.33
CA LEU A 21 0.33 18.99 2.60
C LEU A 21 0.09 17.52 2.97
N ALA A 22 -1.11 17.00 2.71
CA ALA A 22 -1.43 15.58 2.93
C ALA A 22 -0.57 14.66 2.03
N ASP A 23 -0.45 14.97 0.73
CA ASP A 23 0.41 14.22 -0.18
C ASP A 23 1.88 14.29 0.22
N TYR A 24 2.36 15.49 0.58
CA TYR A 24 3.73 15.67 1.06
C TYR A 24 3.99 14.83 2.32
N ALA A 25 3.08 14.87 3.29
CA ALA A 25 3.19 14.08 4.51
C ALA A 25 3.19 12.57 4.20
N LEU A 26 2.35 12.10 3.27
CA LEU A 26 2.33 10.71 2.86
C LEU A 26 3.62 10.28 2.17
N GLY A 27 4.12 11.09 1.22
CA GLY A 27 5.39 10.84 0.55
C GLY A 27 6.56 10.81 1.54
N TRP A 28 6.58 11.75 2.49
CA TRP A 28 7.59 11.77 3.56
C TRP A 28 7.54 10.52 4.45
N ARG A 29 6.34 10.10 4.87
CA ARG A 29 6.15 8.85 5.65
C ARG A 29 6.61 7.62 4.86
N SER A 30 6.27 7.53 3.58
CA SER A 30 6.71 6.44 2.71
C SER A 30 8.24 6.40 2.59
N ARG A 31 8.89 7.56 2.40
CA ARG A 31 10.35 7.65 2.41
C ARG A 31 10.94 7.16 3.74
N HIS A 32 10.38 7.59 4.86
CA HIS A 32 10.89 7.24 6.19
C HIS A 32 10.69 5.76 6.51
N ALA A 33 9.55 5.17 6.14
CA ALA A 33 9.34 3.72 6.23
C ALA A 33 10.42 2.95 5.46
N SER A 34 10.79 3.43 4.27
CA SER A 34 11.85 2.82 3.45
C SER A 34 13.23 2.88 4.11
N LEU A 35 13.57 4.02 4.74
CA LEU A 35 14.83 4.19 5.47
C LEU A 35 14.91 3.26 6.69
N ILE A 36 13.81 3.18 7.45
CA ILE A 36 13.72 2.29 8.62
C ILE A 36 13.79 0.83 8.18
N GLY A 37 13.01 0.42 7.17
CA GLY A 37 13.02 -0.93 6.65
C GLY A 37 14.41 -1.34 6.14
N ARG A 38 15.10 -0.46 5.42
CA ARG A 38 16.49 -0.69 4.98
C ARG A 38 17.41 -0.97 6.17
N ARG A 39 17.30 -0.20 7.25
CA ARG A 39 18.08 -0.41 8.48
C ARG A 39 17.76 -1.77 9.11
N GLU A 40 16.49 -2.16 9.19
CA GLU A 40 16.09 -3.45 9.76
C GLU A 40 16.66 -4.65 8.98
N VAL A 41 16.74 -4.53 7.64
CA VAL A 41 17.39 -5.54 6.78
C VAL A 41 18.91 -5.55 6.97
N LEU A 42 19.56 -4.38 6.91
CA LEU A 42 21.03 -4.28 7.01
C LEU A 42 21.55 -4.67 8.40
N THR A 43 20.71 -4.60 9.43
CA THR A 43 21.03 -5.07 10.79
C THR A 43 20.66 -6.54 11.03
N GLY A 44 20.17 -7.25 10.00
CA GLY A 44 19.87 -8.68 10.04
C GLY A 44 18.58 -9.07 10.76
N LYS A 45 17.78 -8.09 11.21
CA LYS A 45 16.50 -8.34 11.89
C LYS A 45 15.42 -8.81 10.91
N ALA A 46 15.42 -8.26 9.69
CA ALA A 46 14.60 -8.72 8.58
C ALA A 46 15.47 -9.45 7.54
N LYS A 47 14.89 -10.44 6.84
CA LYS A 47 15.65 -11.31 5.92
C LYS A 47 15.92 -10.70 4.55
N PHE A 48 14.95 -9.97 4.02
CA PHE A 48 15.04 -9.30 2.71
C PHE A 48 14.11 -8.09 2.71
N GLY A 49 14.48 -7.02 2.01
CA GLY A 49 13.64 -5.83 1.91
C GLY A 49 13.90 -5.04 0.64
N ILE A 50 12.88 -4.95 -0.22
CA ILE A 50 12.81 -3.92 -1.26
C ILE A 50 11.81 -2.85 -0.82
N PHE A 51 12.15 -1.59 -1.04
CA PHE A 51 11.35 -0.43 -0.65
C PHE A 51 11.11 0.51 -1.84
N GLY A 52 10.08 1.35 -1.74
CA GLY A 52 9.64 2.27 -2.80
C GLY A 52 10.38 3.61 -2.89
N ASP A 53 11.53 3.72 -2.23
CA ASP A 53 12.24 5.00 -2.09
C ASP A 53 12.68 5.58 -3.45
N GLY A 54 12.38 6.85 -3.69
CA GLY A 54 12.70 7.56 -4.94
C GLY A 54 11.54 7.62 -5.93
N LYS A 55 10.44 6.90 -5.66
CA LYS A 55 9.27 6.82 -6.55
C LYS A 55 8.00 7.42 -5.92
N GLU A 56 8.14 8.20 -4.84
CA GLU A 56 6.99 8.72 -4.08
C GLU A 56 6.11 9.65 -4.91
N LEU A 57 6.71 10.64 -5.56
CA LEU A 57 5.99 11.65 -6.34
C LEU A 57 5.16 11.07 -7.50
N PRO A 58 5.71 10.24 -8.41
CA PRO A 58 4.91 9.66 -9.48
C PRO A 58 3.79 8.73 -8.97
N GLN A 59 4.00 8.04 -7.85
CA GLN A 59 2.97 7.18 -7.25
C GLN A 59 1.86 7.98 -6.58
N LEU A 60 2.18 9.11 -5.95
CA LEU A 60 1.18 10.07 -5.44
C LEU A 60 0.34 10.65 -6.59
N ALA A 61 0.98 11.03 -7.70
CA ALA A 61 0.30 11.52 -8.89
C ALA A 61 -0.63 10.46 -9.48
N MET A 62 -0.15 9.21 -9.61
CA MET A 62 -0.94 8.07 -10.05
C MET A 62 -2.14 7.83 -9.14
N ALA A 63 -1.96 7.84 -7.81
CA ALA A 63 -3.04 7.62 -6.85
C ALA A 63 -4.15 8.68 -6.89
N ARG A 64 -3.89 9.88 -7.42
CA ARG A 64 -4.95 10.89 -7.65
C ARG A 64 -5.75 10.64 -8.92
N ALA A 65 -5.13 10.04 -9.93
CA ALA A 65 -5.80 9.72 -11.19
C ALA A 65 -6.57 8.40 -11.13
N PHE A 66 -6.11 7.47 -10.29
CA PHE A 66 -6.68 6.14 -10.12
C PHE A 66 -8.07 6.20 -9.46
N ARG A 67 -9.00 5.42 -9.99
CA ARG A 67 -10.39 5.34 -9.52
C ARG A 67 -10.76 3.91 -9.15
N ASP A 68 -11.84 3.75 -8.40
CA ASP A 68 -12.41 2.44 -8.14
C ASP A 68 -12.78 1.77 -9.48
N GLY A 69 -12.36 0.53 -9.63
CA GLY A 69 -12.52 -0.28 -10.84
C GLY A 69 -11.30 -0.27 -11.76
N ASP A 70 -10.37 0.68 -11.58
CA ASP A 70 -9.10 0.65 -12.29
C ASP A 70 -8.27 -0.54 -11.82
N LEU A 71 -7.76 -1.32 -12.77
CA LEU A 71 -6.86 -2.44 -12.51
C LEU A 71 -5.44 -2.07 -12.88
N ARG A 72 -4.49 -2.48 -12.05
CA ARG A 72 -3.06 -2.32 -12.32
C ARG A 72 -2.34 -3.65 -12.10
N SER A 73 -1.36 -3.91 -12.94
CA SER A 73 -0.32 -4.90 -12.64
C SER A 73 0.84 -4.16 -11.98
N GLY A 74 0.94 -4.30 -10.66
CA GLY A 74 1.98 -3.65 -9.87
C GLY A 74 3.32 -4.37 -9.89
N TYR A 75 4.30 -3.75 -9.24
CA TYR A 75 5.61 -4.32 -8.97
C TYR A 75 6.14 -3.94 -7.58
N TYR A 76 7.30 -4.45 -7.21
CA TYR A 76 7.83 -4.38 -5.84
C TYR A 76 8.13 -2.96 -5.31
N ARG A 77 8.00 -1.88 -6.11
CA ARG A 77 8.27 -0.50 -5.66
C ARG A 77 7.00 0.30 -5.38
N ASP A 78 5.81 -0.28 -5.45
CA ASP A 78 4.55 0.46 -5.39
C ASP A 78 4.09 0.88 -3.98
N GLN A 79 4.99 0.84 -3.02
CA GLN A 79 4.74 1.14 -1.61
C GLN A 79 3.95 2.44 -1.39
N THR A 80 4.34 3.54 -2.06
CA THR A 80 3.69 4.84 -1.85
C THR A 80 2.28 4.84 -2.44
N PHE A 81 2.09 4.20 -3.60
CA PHE A 81 0.78 4.04 -4.20
C PHE A 81 -0.15 3.22 -3.30
N MET A 82 0.33 2.07 -2.79
CA MET A 82 -0.46 1.22 -1.90
C MET A 82 -0.85 1.92 -0.60
N LEU A 83 0.08 2.70 -0.01
CA LEU A 83 -0.24 3.59 1.12
C LEU A 83 -1.25 4.67 0.74
N ALA A 84 -1.13 5.22 -0.48
CA ALA A 84 -1.97 6.31 -0.95
C ALA A 84 -3.43 5.91 -1.17
N ILE A 85 -3.68 4.72 -1.71
CA ILE A 85 -5.04 4.20 -1.90
C ILE A 85 -5.61 3.52 -0.65
N GLY A 86 -4.82 3.43 0.43
CA GLY A 86 -5.21 2.78 1.69
C GLY A 86 -5.23 1.25 1.64
N ALA A 87 -4.59 0.64 0.63
CA ALA A 87 -4.56 -0.81 0.48
C ALA A 87 -3.63 -1.51 1.48
N VAL A 88 -2.68 -0.76 2.07
CA VAL A 88 -1.83 -1.20 3.18
C VAL A 88 -1.56 -0.04 4.12
N THR A 89 -1.32 -0.32 5.40
CA THR A 89 -0.75 0.63 6.36
C THR A 89 0.77 0.46 6.47
N VAL A 90 1.44 1.40 7.17
CA VAL A 90 2.88 1.27 7.45
C VAL A 90 3.15 0.04 8.31
N GLU A 91 2.31 -0.23 9.30
CA GLU A 91 2.39 -1.41 10.17
C GLU A 91 2.31 -2.70 9.35
N GLN A 92 1.39 -2.77 8.38
CA GLN A 92 1.25 -3.93 7.49
C GLN A 92 2.44 -4.10 6.54
N LEU A 93 3.07 -3.00 6.10
CA LEU A 93 4.34 -3.07 5.35
C LEU A 93 5.46 -3.72 6.18
N PHE A 94 5.54 -3.38 7.48
CA PHE A 94 6.52 -4.00 8.37
C PHE A 94 6.13 -5.43 8.76
N ALA A 95 4.85 -5.75 8.92
CA ALA A 95 4.39 -7.12 9.12
C ALA A 95 4.81 -8.04 7.95
N GLN A 96 4.68 -7.56 6.71
CA GLN A 96 5.24 -8.24 5.54
C GLN A 96 6.76 -8.42 5.63
N LEU A 97 7.48 -7.38 6.06
CA LEU A 97 8.94 -7.41 6.17
C LEU A 97 9.45 -8.52 7.10
N TYR A 98 8.66 -8.86 8.13
CA TYR A 98 8.97 -9.94 9.09
C TYR A 98 8.21 -11.24 8.83
N ALA A 99 7.53 -11.37 7.69
CA ALA A 99 6.74 -12.55 7.33
C ALA A 99 5.68 -12.94 8.38
N ASP A 100 4.91 -11.95 8.86
CA ASP A 100 3.84 -12.19 9.82
C ASP A 100 2.75 -13.11 9.25
N ALA A 101 2.40 -14.17 9.98
CA ALA A 101 1.44 -15.18 9.53
C ALA A 101 -0.03 -14.77 9.72
N ASP A 102 -0.30 -13.67 10.41
CA ASP A 102 -1.64 -13.18 10.67
C ASP A 102 -2.21 -12.44 9.43
N PRO A 103 -3.33 -12.89 8.85
CA PRO A 103 -3.92 -12.29 7.65
C PRO A 103 -4.45 -10.87 7.85
N GLU A 104 -4.65 -10.40 9.07
CA GLU A 104 -5.03 -9.00 9.32
C GLU A 104 -3.80 -8.08 9.34
N ARG A 105 -2.64 -8.63 9.74
CA ARG A 105 -1.37 -7.90 9.81
C ARG A 105 -0.57 -7.97 8.50
N ASP A 106 -0.56 -9.11 7.80
CA ASP A 106 -0.16 -9.22 6.39
C ASP A 106 -1.35 -9.67 5.52
N PRO A 107 -2.18 -8.73 5.04
CA PRO A 107 -3.34 -9.04 4.22
C PRO A 107 -3.00 -9.54 2.81
N SER A 108 -1.76 -9.34 2.33
CA SER A 108 -1.37 -9.75 0.99
C SER A 108 -1.02 -11.22 0.91
N SER A 109 -0.28 -11.74 1.89
CA SER A 109 0.27 -13.11 1.79
C SER A 109 0.27 -13.93 3.08
N SER A 110 0.04 -13.30 4.23
CA SER A 110 0.18 -13.93 5.54
C SER A 110 1.56 -14.62 5.72
N GLY A 111 2.62 -13.88 5.37
CA GLY A 111 4.02 -14.31 5.53
C GLY A 111 4.51 -15.34 4.51
N ARG A 112 3.71 -15.63 3.47
CA ARG A 112 4.03 -16.64 2.45
C ARG A 112 4.78 -16.08 1.24
N GLN A 113 4.88 -14.76 1.13
CA GLN A 113 5.60 -14.07 0.06
C GLN A 113 6.69 -13.16 0.64
N MET A 114 7.64 -12.77 -0.22
CA MET A 114 8.60 -11.74 0.15
C MET A 114 7.91 -10.39 0.33
N ASN A 115 8.54 -9.51 1.10
CA ASN A 115 8.04 -8.14 1.29
C ASN A 115 7.81 -7.43 -0.07
N ALA A 116 6.87 -6.48 -0.09
CA ALA A 116 6.46 -5.73 -1.28
C ALA A 116 5.81 -6.55 -2.41
N HIS A 117 5.40 -7.80 -2.13
CA HIS A 117 4.46 -8.55 -2.97
C HIS A 117 3.03 -8.22 -2.54
N PHE A 118 2.54 -7.08 -3.04
CA PHE A 118 1.22 -6.60 -2.69
C PHE A 118 0.12 -7.40 -3.39
N ALA A 119 -0.95 -7.69 -2.67
CA ALA A 119 -2.17 -8.26 -3.22
C ALA A 119 -3.39 -7.59 -2.60
N THR A 120 -4.42 -7.37 -3.42
CA THR A 120 -5.72 -6.84 -2.99
C THR A 120 -6.77 -7.93 -3.23
N ARG A 121 -7.60 -8.22 -2.23
CA ARG A 121 -8.66 -9.22 -2.36
C ARG A 121 -9.78 -8.66 -3.22
N MET A 122 -10.18 -9.38 -4.26
CA MET A 122 -11.32 -9.01 -5.12
C MET A 122 -12.58 -9.83 -4.82
N ARG A 123 -12.54 -10.65 -3.76
CA ARG A 123 -13.62 -11.52 -3.35
C ARG A 123 -13.93 -11.31 -1.87
N THR A 124 -15.20 -11.46 -1.52
CA THR A 124 -15.68 -11.47 -0.13
C THR A 124 -15.13 -12.69 0.61
N PRO A 125 -15.19 -12.72 1.95
CA PRO A 125 -14.87 -13.92 2.72
C PRO A 125 -15.71 -15.16 2.34
N ARG A 126 -16.89 -14.96 1.75
CA ARG A 126 -17.78 -16.02 1.25
C ARG A 126 -17.43 -16.48 -0.17
N GLY A 127 -16.45 -15.84 -0.81
CA GLY A 127 -16.00 -16.16 -2.16
C GLY A 127 -16.82 -15.50 -3.28
N GLU A 128 -17.71 -14.58 -2.97
CA GLU A 128 -18.44 -13.79 -3.97
C GLU A 128 -17.53 -12.69 -4.52
N TRP A 129 -17.72 -12.27 -5.77
CA TRP A 129 -16.98 -11.14 -6.34
C TRP A 129 -17.45 -9.83 -5.71
N LEU A 130 -16.50 -8.95 -5.40
CA LEU A 130 -16.80 -7.58 -5.02
C LEU A 130 -17.19 -6.77 -6.26
N ASP A 131 -18.12 -5.82 -6.11
CA ASP A 131 -18.26 -4.75 -7.09
C ASP A 131 -17.02 -3.85 -6.93
N LEU A 132 -16.19 -3.83 -7.96
CA LEU A 132 -14.93 -3.09 -7.93
C LEU A 132 -15.12 -1.62 -8.31
N THR A 133 -16.30 -1.21 -8.78
CA THR A 133 -16.56 0.12 -9.36
C THR A 133 -17.28 1.10 -8.42
N GLN A 134 -17.59 0.67 -7.19
CA GLN A 134 -18.40 1.43 -6.22
C GLN A 134 -17.72 1.59 -4.87
#